data_AF-A0A536YLX0-F1
#
_entry.id   AF-A0A536YLX0-F1
#
_cell.length_a   1.000
_cell.length_b   1.000
_cell.length_c   1.000
_cell.angle_alpha   90.00
_cell.angle_beta   90.00
_cell.angle_gamma   90.00
#
_symmetry.space_group_name_H-M   'P 1'
#
loop_
_entity.id
_entity.type
_entity.pdbx_description
1 polymer ?
#
loop_
_entity_poly.entity_id
_entity_poly.type
_entity_poly.pdbx_seq_one_letter_code
_entity_poly.pdbx_strand_id
1 'polypeptide(L)'
;MSVDLSRRQFLSASAALGGGLLISFRTGAAHTAESAAGAAFTPNAFIRIGSDGQIVLTMPYVEMGQGTYTSIPMLIAEELEVDLKQVRLEHAPPNEKLYGNPLLGGIQATGNSNAIRASWQPLRQAGATARTMLVSAAAKRWNVDPASCRAQSGEVRHAPTGRRLKYGELAAEAASMPVPESVVLKRPGEFKLIGTPAKRLDTPSKVNGTAVYGIDARPPGVKIATLAQSPVFGGRVKSVDDSKAKAVKAVRQIVRLDDAVAVVADHMGAAKKGLAALVIEWDDGP
;
A
#
# COMPACT_ATOMS: atom_id res chain seq x y z
N MET A 1 -12.94 -8.29 23.48
CA MET A 1 -13.99 -7.47 22.85
C MET A 1 -14.25 -8.02 21.46
N SER A 2 -15.37 -8.72 21.29
CA SER A 2 -15.86 -9.11 19.96
C SER A 2 -16.33 -7.84 19.27
N VAL A 3 -15.66 -7.43 18.20
CA VAL A 3 -16.17 -6.35 17.36
C VAL A 3 -17.15 -7.00 16.39
N ASP A 4 -18.45 -6.79 16.63
CA ASP A 4 -19.50 -7.04 15.65
C ASP A 4 -19.27 -6.15 14.42
N LEU A 5 -18.52 -6.68 13.44
CA LEU A 5 -18.25 -6.07 12.14
C LEU A 5 -19.51 -6.16 11.27
N SER A 6 -20.55 -5.39 11.60
CA SER A 6 -21.75 -5.36 10.77
C SER A 6 -21.47 -4.70 9.40
N ARG A 7 -21.53 -5.52 8.35
CA ARG A 7 -22.18 -5.31 7.02
C ARG A 7 -21.88 -4.06 6.15
N ARG A 8 -20.88 -3.21 6.40
CA ARG A 8 -20.58 -2.08 5.49
C ARG A 8 -19.11 -1.92 5.09
N GLN A 9 -18.45 -3.02 4.73
CA GLN A 9 -17.28 -2.95 3.86
C GLN A 9 -17.79 -2.90 2.41
N PHE A 10 -17.74 -1.72 1.78
CA PHE A 10 -18.10 -1.61 0.37
C PHE A 10 -16.94 -2.12 -0.46
N LEU A 11 -17.05 -3.38 -0.91
CA LEU A 11 -16.26 -3.90 -2.01
C LEU A 11 -16.86 -3.39 -3.31
N SER A 12 -16.02 -2.88 -4.19
CA SER A 12 -16.40 -2.49 -5.54
C SER A 12 -15.46 -3.15 -6.52
N ALA A 13 -16.02 -3.59 -7.65
CA ALA A 13 -15.27 -4.05 -8.79
C ALA A 13 -15.53 -3.11 -9.97
N SER A 14 -14.50 -2.85 -10.77
CA SER A 14 -14.63 -2.05 -11.98
C SER A 14 -13.57 -2.41 -13.00
N ALA A 15 -13.77 -1.96 -14.24
CA ALA A 15 -12.79 -2.14 -15.30
C ALA A 15 -11.63 -1.15 -15.18
N ALA A 16 -10.39 -1.62 -15.33
CA ALA A 16 -9.23 -0.74 -15.43
C ALA A 16 -9.18 -0.03 -16.80
N LEU A 17 -8.65 1.20 -16.85
CA LEU A 17 -8.25 1.83 -18.11
C LEU A 17 -7.20 0.94 -18.79
N GLY A 18 -7.50 0.42 -19.99
CA GLY A 18 -6.69 -0.59 -20.70
C GLY A 18 -7.18 -2.04 -20.60
N GLY A 19 -8.31 -2.28 -19.92
CA GLY A 19 -8.88 -3.61 -19.74
C GLY A 19 -8.26 -4.37 -18.56
N GLY A 20 -9.11 -4.88 -17.66
CA GLY A 20 -8.68 -5.57 -16.46
C GLY A 20 -9.70 -5.43 -15.33
N LEU A 21 -9.52 -6.22 -14.26
CA LEU A 21 -10.36 -6.21 -13.07
C LEU A 21 -9.68 -5.43 -11.96
N LEU A 22 -10.38 -4.44 -11.41
CA LEU A 22 -10.01 -3.73 -10.20
C LEU A 22 -10.90 -4.19 -9.07
N ILE A 23 -10.33 -4.55 -7.92
CA ILE A 23 -11.06 -4.76 -6.68
C ILE A 23 -10.60 -3.73 -5.65
N SER A 24 -11.57 -2.97 -5.15
CA SER A 24 -11.37 -1.92 -4.16
C SER A 24 -12.23 -2.23 -2.94
N PHE A 25 -11.69 -2.01 -1.74
CA PHE A 25 -12.45 -2.08 -0.50
C PHE A 25 -12.14 -0.86 0.35
N ARG A 26 -13.09 -0.45 1.20
CA ARG A 26 -12.89 0.63 2.17
C ARG A 26 -12.71 0.04 3.57
N THR A 27 -11.61 0.38 4.23
CA THR A 27 -11.37 0.06 5.64
C THR A 27 -11.68 1.27 6.51
N GLY A 28 -12.91 1.40 6.99
CA GLY A 28 -13.28 2.43 7.99
C GLY A 28 -14.70 2.95 7.90
N ALA A 29 -15.21 3.49 9.01
CA ALA A 29 -16.55 4.03 9.19
C ALA A 29 -16.74 5.45 8.60
N ALA A 30 -16.16 5.73 7.43
CA ALA A 30 -16.44 6.97 6.72
C ALA A 30 -17.77 6.83 5.95
N HIS A 31 -18.85 7.19 6.64
CA HIS A 31 -20.14 7.43 6.00
C HIS A 31 -20.06 8.63 5.06
N THR A 32 -20.82 8.53 3.96
CA THR A 32 -21.11 9.54 2.92
C THR A 32 -20.03 9.78 1.85
N ALA A 33 -20.31 9.24 0.65
CA ALA A 33 -20.23 10.01 -0.59
C ALA A 33 -21.02 9.25 -1.66
N GLU A 34 -21.96 9.96 -2.28
CA GLU A 34 -22.86 9.54 -3.34
C GLU A 34 -22.15 8.83 -4.49
N SER A 35 -22.91 7.99 -5.19
CA SER A 35 -22.55 7.45 -6.50
C SER A 35 -22.32 8.60 -7.48
N ALA A 36 -21.08 9.05 -7.62
CA ALA A 36 -20.68 9.93 -8.70
C ALA A 36 -20.60 9.10 -9.99
N ALA A 37 -21.70 9.03 -10.72
CA ALA A 37 -21.66 8.70 -12.14
C ALA A 37 -20.77 9.73 -12.85
N GLY A 38 -19.66 9.29 -13.44
CA GLY A 38 -18.78 10.14 -14.26
C GLY A 38 -17.45 10.57 -13.64
N ALA A 39 -17.07 10.11 -12.45
CA ALA A 39 -15.71 10.36 -11.95
C ALA A 39 -14.68 9.46 -12.67
N ALA A 40 -13.65 10.08 -13.24
CA ALA A 40 -12.49 9.41 -13.81
C ALA A 40 -11.89 8.37 -12.85
N PHE A 41 -11.32 7.31 -13.43
CA PHE A 41 -10.56 6.22 -12.78
C PHE A 41 -10.09 6.59 -11.37
N THR A 42 -10.75 6.03 -10.35
CA THR A 42 -10.35 6.24 -8.97
C THR A 42 -9.44 5.07 -8.59
N PRO A 43 -8.12 5.27 -8.40
CA PRO A 43 -7.21 4.21 -7.99
C PRO A 43 -7.40 3.96 -6.50
N ASN A 44 -8.50 3.30 -6.15
CA ASN A 44 -8.79 2.76 -4.82
C ASN A 44 -8.64 1.23 -4.80
N ALA A 45 -8.11 0.66 -5.88
CA ALA A 45 -7.94 -0.78 -6.03
C ALA A 45 -6.73 -1.24 -5.21
N PHE A 46 -7.00 -2.03 -4.17
CA PHE A 46 -5.96 -2.79 -3.51
C PHE A 46 -5.46 -3.91 -4.42
N ILE A 47 -6.30 -4.42 -5.31
CA ILE A 47 -5.92 -5.48 -6.26
C ILE A 47 -6.30 -5.05 -7.68
N ARG A 48 -5.34 -5.15 -8.60
CA ARG A 48 -5.55 -5.01 -10.04
C ARG A 48 -5.12 -6.29 -10.74
N ILE A 49 -5.99 -6.83 -11.59
CA ILE A 49 -5.69 -7.96 -12.49
C ILE A 49 -5.78 -7.41 -13.91
N GLY A 50 -4.63 -7.20 -14.55
CA GLY A 50 -4.57 -6.71 -15.92
C GLY A 50 -5.04 -7.76 -16.93
N SER A 51 -5.44 -7.32 -18.12
CA SER A 51 -5.72 -8.20 -19.26
C SER A 51 -4.50 -9.03 -19.71
N ASP A 52 -3.29 -8.56 -19.38
CA ASP A 52 -2.01 -9.26 -19.52
C ASP A 52 -1.80 -10.38 -18.46
N GLY A 53 -2.73 -10.51 -17.50
CA GLY A 53 -2.65 -11.45 -16.40
C GLY A 53 -1.78 -10.99 -15.24
N GLN A 54 -1.24 -9.76 -15.26
CA GLN A 54 -0.47 -9.22 -14.16
C GLN A 54 -1.39 -8.94 -12.96
N ILE A 55 -1.04 -9.49 -11.80
CA ILE A 55 -1.74 -9.25 -10.54
C ILE A 55 -0.90 -8.26 -9.74
N VAL A 56 -1.48 -7.10 -9.43
CA VAL A 56 -0.82 -6.04 -8.68
C VAL A 56 -1.58 -5.78 -7.39
N LEU A 57 -0.84 -5.76 -6.28
CA LEU A 57 -1.31 -5.33 -4.98
C LEU A 57 -0.74 -3.94 -4.66
N THR A 58 -1.64 -2.98 -4.45
CA THR A 58 -1.27 -1.66 -3.94
C THR A 58 -0.99 -1.77 -2.43
N MET A 59 0.25 -1.52 -2.04
CA MET A 59 0.78 -1.72 -0.69
C MET A 59 0.78 -0.41 0.09
N PRO A 60 -0.14 -0.21 1.06
CA PRO A 60 -0.18 1.00 1.88
C PRO A 60 0.76 0.94 3.10
N TYR A 61 1.39 -0.21 3.34
CA TYR A 61 2.33 -0.41 4.45
C TYR A 61 3.78 -0.35 3.97
N VAL A 62 4.69 -0.09 4.90
CA VAL A 62 6.13 -0.06 4.66
C VAL A 62 6.75 -1.32 5.26
N GLU A 63 7.78 -1.85 4.60
CA GLU A 63 8.56 -2.97 5.11
C GLU A 63 9.64 -2.48 6.09
N MET A 64 9.51 -2.86 7.37
CA MET A 64 10.43 -2.47 8.44
C MET A 64 11.14 -3.66 9.11
N GLY A 65 11.13 -4.84 8.47
CA GLY A 65 11.76 -6.08 8.94
C GLY A 65 10.77 -7.22 9.21
N GLN A 66 9.48 -6.91 9.40
CA GLN A 66 8.44 -7.89 9.74
C GLN A 66 8.00 -8.79 8.57
N GLY A 67 8.43 -8.52 7.34
CA GLY A 67 8.04 -9.30 6.16
C GLY A 67 6.63 -8.99 5.66
N THR A 68 6.16 -7.76 5.85
CA THR A 68 4.86 -7.27 5.36
C THR A 68 4.78 -7.32 3.84
N TYR A 69 5.89 -7.10 3.11
CA TYR A 69 5.93 -7.24 1.64
C TYR A 69 5.84 -8.68 1.15
N THR A 70 5.75 -9.66 2.06
CA THR A 70 5.54 -11.08 1.71
C THR A 70 4.25 -11.59 2.33
N SER A 71 4.06 -11.36 3.64
CA SER A 71 2.90 -11.84 4.39
C SER A 71 1.57 -11.20 3.97
N ILE A 72 1.54 -9.92 3.61
CA ILE A 72 0.32 -9.26 3.13
C ILE A 72 -0.08 -9.78 1.73
N PRO A 73 0.83 -9.89 0.75
CA PRO A 73 0.53 -10.51 -0.55
C PRO A 73 0.08 -11.96 -0.46
N MET A 74 0.60 -12.73 0.52
CA MET A 74 0.15 -14.10 0.76
C MET A 74 -1.36 -14.21 1.03
N LEU A 75 -1.97 -13.20 1.68
CA LEU A 75 -3.41 -13.19 1.97
C LEU A 75 -4.25 -13.20 0.69
N ILE A 76 -3.83 -12.40 -0.29
CA ILE A 76 -4.52 -12.29 -1.58
C ILE A 76 -4.19 -13.49 -2.45
N ALA A 77 -2.92 -13.89 -2.51
CA ALA A 77 -2.48 -15.01 -3.33
C ALA A 77 -3.17 -16.32 -2.93
N GLU A 78 -3.31 -16.57 -1.62
CA GLU A 78 -4.03 -17.72 -1.07
C GLU A 78 -5.48 -17.77 -1.58
N GLU A 79 -6.20 -16.65 -1.48
CA GLU A 79 -7.60 -16.60 -1.88
C GLU A 79 -7.79 -16.51 -3.39
N LEU A 80 -6.85 -15.93 -4.13
CA LEU A 80 -6.89 -15.90 -5.59
C LEU A 80 -6.47 -17.23 -6.24
N GLU A 81 -5.98 -18.21 -5.47
CA GLU A 81 -5.39 -19.44 -6.01
C GLU A 81 -4.26 -19.15 -7.01
N VAL A 82 -3.32 -18.27 -6.62
CA VAL A 82 -2.13 -17.93 -7.42
C VAL A 82 -0.85 -18.12 -6.63
N ASP A 83 0.27 -18.32 -7.34
CA ASP A 83 1.57 -18.35 -6.71
C ASP A 83 1.94 -16.96 -6.19
N LEU A 84 2.66 -16.89 -5.07
CA LEU A 84 3.11 -15.63 -4.48
C LEU A 84 3.91 -14.76 -5.46
N LYS A 85 4.73 -15.39 -6.33
CA LYS A 85 5.53 -14.72 -7.36
C LYS A 85 4.70 -14.06 -8.47
N GLN A 86 3.41 -14.40 -8.60
CA GLN A 86 2.51 -13.78 -9.56
C GLN A 86 1.96 -12.44 -9.07
N VAL A 87 2.13 -12.11 -7.78
CA VAL A 87 1.68 -10.84 -7.19
C VAL A 87 2.84 -9.84 -7.20
N ARG A 88 2.67 -8.76 -7.96
CA ARG A 88 3.57 -7.59 -7.94
C ARG A 88 3.08 -6.57 -6.92
N LEU A 89 4.00 -5.92 -6.22
CA LEU A 89 3.68 -4.82 -5.33
C LEU A 89 3.93 -3.47 -5.97
N GLU A 90 3.02 -2.54 -5.72
CA GLU A 90 3.19 -1.11 -6.00
C GLU A 90 2.91 -0.34 -4.72
N HIS A 91 3.76 0.63 -4.36
CA HIS A 91 3.50 1.44 -3.18
C HIS A 91 2.32 2.37 -3.39
N ALA A 92 1.42 2.40 -2.40
CA ALA A 92 0.32 3.34 -2.41
C ALA A 92 0.86 4.78 -2.38
N PRO A 93 0.30 5.71 -3.17
CA PRO A 93 0.60 7.13 -3.01
C PRO A 93 0.09 7.65 -1.65
N PRO A 94 0.58 8.80 -1.16
CA PRO A 94 0.06 9.44 0.04
C PRO A 94 -1.41 9.85 -0.14
N ASN A 95 -2.33 9.10 0.49
CA ASN A 95 -3.76 9.36 0.50
C ASN A 95 -4.43 8.61 1.66
N GLU A 96 -4.53 9.26 2.82
CA GLU A 96 -5.11 8.67 4.04
C GLU A 96 -6.58 8.28 3.87
N LYS A 97 -7.32 9.01 3.04
CA LYS A 97 -8.74 8.70 2.75
C LYS A 97 -8.90 7.33 2.08
N LEU A 98 -7.91 6.90 1.28
CA LEU A 98 -7.96 5.64 0.54
C LEU A 98 -7.13 4.53 1.20
N TYR A 99 -6.00 4.88 1.81
CA TYR A 99 -4.97 3.94 2.28
C TYR A 99 -4.70 4.05 3.79
N GLY A 100 -5.56 4.78 4.50
CA GLY A 100 -5.52 4.93 5.94
C GLY A 100 -5.66 3.61 6.68
N ASN A 101 -4.84 3.43 7.71
CA ASN A 101 -4.90 2.27 8.56
C ASN A 101 -6.00 2.45 9.61
N PRO A 102 -7.08 1.63 9.60
CA PRO A 102 -8.19 1.79 10.55
C PRO A 102 -7.76 1.60 12.01
N LEU A 103 -6.67 0.85 12.26
CA LEU A 103 -6.13 0.61 13.59
C LEU A 103 -5.21 1.74 14.08
N LEU A 104 -4.97 2.78 13.27
CA LEU A 104 -4.24 4.01 13.64
C LEU A 104 -5.11 5.26 13.46
N GLY A 105 -6.44 5.13 13.54
CA GLY A 105 -7.34 6.27 13.36
C GLY A 105 -7.40 6.81 11.93
N GLY A 106 -7.04 5.99 10.93
CA GLY A 106 -7.16 6.35 9.51
C GLY A 106 -5.92 7.03 8.91
N ILE A 107 -4.84 7.22 9.67
CA ILE A 107 -3.58 7.72 9.11
C ILE A 107 -2.90 6.65 8.24
N GLN A 108 -2.23 7.07 7.18
CA GLN A 108 -1.45 6.16 6.34
C GLN A 108 -0.05 5.97 6.94
N ALA A 109 0.03 5.10 7.94
CA ALA A 109 1.28 4.80 8.64
C ALA A 109 1.45 3.30 8.91
N THR A 110 2.70 2.90 9.08
CA THR A 110 3.08 1.55 9.54
C THR A 110 3.67 1.63 10.94
N GLY A 111 3.09 0.89 11.87
CA GLY A 111 3.52 0.86 13.27
C GLY A 111 2.66 -0.09 14.10
N ASN A 112 2.96 -0.20 15.39
CA ASN A 112 2.15 -0.96 16.37
C ASN A 112 1.83 -2.41 15.99
N SER A 113 2.66 -3.06 15.18
CA SER A 113 2.45 -4.44 14.67
C SER A 113 1.02 -4.70 14.15
N ASN A 114 0.45 -3.71 13.46
CA ASN A 114 -0.96 -3.75 13.07
C ASN A 114 -1.20 -4.03 11.59
N ALA A 115 -0.17 -4.00 10.72
CA ALA A 115 -0.32 -4.10 9.28
C ALA A 115 -1.04 -5.38 8.85
N ILE A 116 -0.60 -6.54 9.36
CA ILE A 116 -1.25 -7.83 9.11
C ILE A 116 -2.64 -7.90 9.75
N ARG A 117 -2.79 -7.38 10.98
CA ARG A 117 -4.08 -7.40 11.69
C ARG A 117 -5.15 -6.60 10.95
N ALA A 118 -4.81 -5.41 10.47
CA ALA A 118 -5.70 -4.55 9.69
C ALA A 118 -6.00 -5.13 8.30
N SER A 119 -5.07 -5.90 7.72
CA SER A 119 -5.18 -6.42 6.36
C SER A 119 -5.80 -7.81 6.25
N TRP A 120 -5.78 -8.59 7.34
CA TRP A 120 -6.12 -10.02 7.34
C TRP A 120 -7.45 -10.32 6.65
N GLN A 121 -8.54 -9.76 7.17
CA GLN A 121 -9.88 -10.05 6.65
C GLN A 121 -10.17 -9.31 5.34
N PRO A 122 -9.89 -7.99 5.21
CA PRO A 122 -10.22 -7.26 3.98
C PRO A 122 -9.50 -7.80 2.73
N LEU A 123 -8.21 -8.15 2.84
CA LEU A 123 -7.47 -8.65 1.69
C LEU A 123 -7.87 -10.07 1.28
N ARG A 124 -8.20 -10.93 2.25
CA ARG A 124 -8.71 -12.26 1.95
C ARG A 124 -10.08 -12.18 1.29
N GLN A 125 -10.95 -11.31 1.78
CA GLN A 125 -12.24 -11.03 1.15
C GLN A 125 -12.10 -10.51 -0.27
N ALA A 126 -11.17 -9.57 -0.51
CA ALA A 126 -10.90 -9.04 -1.83
C ALA A 126 -10.39 -10.13 -2.79
N GLY A 127 -9.46 -10.98 -2.35
CA GLY A 127 -8.97 -12.12 -3.14
C GLY A 127 -10.07 -13.13 -3.48
N ALA A 128 -10.89 -13.53 -2.50
CA ALA A 128 -11.97 -14.48 -2.72
C ALA A 128 -13.07 -13.91 -3.63
N THR A 129 -13.32 -12.60 -3.54
CA THR A 129 -14.24 -11.87 -4.43
C THR A 129 -13.76 -11.89 -5.87
N ALA A 130 -12.51 -11.49 -6.12
CA ALA A 130 -11.95 -11.57 -7.47
C ALA A 130 -11.95 -13.00 -8.02
N ARG A 131 -11.56 -14.01 -7.21
CA ARG A 131 -11.63 -15.43 -7.61
C ARG A 131 -13.04 -15.82 -8.06
N THR A 132 -14.06 -15.45 -7.28
CA THR A 132 -15.46 -15.77 -7.56
C THR A 132 -15.94 -15.11 -8.86
N MET A 133 -15.58 -13.83 -9.08
CA MET A 133 -15.93 -13.12 -10.31
C MET A 133 -15.24 -13.72 -11.54
N LEU A 134 -13.96 -14.08 -11.43
CA LEU A 134 -13.21 -14.73 -12.51
C LEU A 134 -13.79 -16.11 -12.86
N VAL A 135 -14.14 -16.92 -11.86
CA VAL A 135 -14.80 -18.22 -12.06
C VAL A 135 -16.15 -18.04 -12.75
N SER A 136 -16.93 -17.04 -12.33
CA SER A 136 -18.23 -16.74 -12.93
C SER A 136 -18.12 -16.31 -14.39
N ALA A 137 -17.13 -15.47 -14.72
CA ALA A 137 -16.85 -15.07 -16.10
C ALA A 137 -16.48 -16.27 -16.99
N ALA A 138 -15.61 -17.16 -16.51
CA ALA A 138 -15.23 -18.35 -17.26
C ALA A 138 -16.42 -19.31 -17.48
N ALA A 139 -17.19 -19.55 -16.42
CA ALA A 139 -18.37 -20.41 -16.48
C ALA A 139 -19.41 -19.89 -17.47
N LYS A 140 -19.66 -18.57 -17.47
CA LYS A 140 -20.52 -17.90 -18.44
C LYS A 140 -20.01 -18.07 -19.88
N ARG A 141 -18.72 -17.81 -20.13
CA ARG A 141 -18.11 -17.98 -21.47
C ARG A 141 -18.19 -19.41 -21.99
N TRP A 142 -18.15 -20.37 -21.08
CA TRP A 142 -18.24 -21.80 -21.40
C TRP A 142 -19.66 -22.36 -21.41
N ASN A 143 -20.65 -21.57 -20.99
CA ASN A 143 -22.02 -21.98 -20.75
C ASN A 143 -22.12 -23.23 -19.85
N VAL A 144 -21.47 -23.19 -18.69
CA VAL A 144 -21.45 -24.27 -17.69
C VAL A 144 -21.76 -23.72 -16.30
N ASP A 145 -22.04 -24.62 -15.36
CA ASP A 145 -22.21 -24.29 -13.95
C ASP A 145 -20.88 -23.76 -13.35
N PRO A 146 -20.84 -22.59 -12.68
CA PRO A 146 -19.67 -22.14 -11.93
C PRO A 146 -19.13 -23.18 -10.94
N ALA A 147 -19.99 -24.04 -10.38
CA ALA A 147 -19.59 -25.11 -9.45
C ALA A 147 -18.78 -26.23 -10.11
N SER A 148 -18.75 -26.34 -11.44
CA SER A 148 -17.86 -27.26 -12.16
C SER A 148 -16.52 -26.62 -12.55
N CYS A 149 -16.33 -25.34 -12.23
CA CYS A 149 -15.10 -24.59 -12.48
C CYS A 149 -14.25 -24.45 -11.20
N ARG A 150 -12.92 -24.41 -11.34
CA ARG A 150 -11.97 -24.23 -10.24
C ARG A 150 -10.89 -23.24 -10.63
N ALA A 151 -10.55 -22.35 -9.71
CA ALA A 151 -9.40 -21.47 -9.81
C ALA A 151 -8.13 -22.20 -9.36
N GLN A 152 -7.07 -22.11 -10.16
CA GLN A 152 -5.78 -22.71 -9.84
C GLN A 152 -4.65 -22.06 -10.65
N SER A 153 -3.58 -21.66 -9.96
CA SER A 153 -2.34 -21.11 -10.56
C SER A 153 -2.58 -19.93 -11.52
N GLY A 154 -3.54 -19.06 -11.21
CA GLY A 154 -3.87 -17.89 -12.04
C GLY A 154 -4.73 -18.19 -13.27
N GLU A 155 -5.38 -19.35 -13.29
CA GLU A 155 -6.29 -19.79 -14.34
C GLU A 155 -7.60 -20.30 -13.74
N VAL A 156 -8.70 -20.19 -14.48
CA VAL A 156 -9.92 -20.95 -14.21
C VAL A 156 -9.93 -22.19 -15.09
N ARG A 157 -10.30 -23.34 -14.51
CA ARG A 157 -10.32 -24.66 -15.14
C ARG A 157 -11.71 -25.28 -15.01
N HIS A 158 -12.25 -25.79 -16.10
CA HIS A 158 -13.48 -26.60 -16.09
C HIS A 158 -13.12 -28.08 -16.02
N ALA A 159 -13.24 -28.66 -14.83
CA ALA A 159 -12.75 -30.02 -14.55
C ALA A 159 -13.31 -31.10 -15.50
N PRO A 160 -14.61 -31.11 -15.85
CA PRO A 160 -15.17 -32.14 -16.74
C PRO A 160 -14.61 -32.13 -18.16
N THR A 161 -14.15 -30.97 -18.67
CA THR A 161 -13.70 -30.84 -20.07
C THR A 161 -12.21 -30.55 -20.22
N GLY A 162 -11.51 -30.20 -19.14
CA GLY A 162 -10.11 -29.76 -19.18
C GLY A 162 -9.87 -28.35 -19.76
N ARG A 163 -10.91 -27.63 -20.20
CA ARG A 163 -10.81 -26.23 -20.67
C ARG A 163 -10.22 -25.33 -19.59
N ARG A 164 -9.38 -24.38 -20.00
CA ARG A 164 -8.72 -23.40 -19.14
C ARG A 164 -8.74 -22.00 -19.76
N LEU A 165 -8.86 -20.97 -18.92
CA LEU A 165 -8.72 -19.56 -19.29
C LEU A 165 -7.88 -18.87 -18.22
N LYS A 166 -6.89 -18.08 -18.64
CA LYS A 166 -6.07 -17.28 -17.71
C LYS A 166 -6.88 -16.12 -17.14
N TYR A 167 -6.51 -15.66 -15.96
CA TYR A 167 -7.20 -14.53 -15.33
C TYR A 167 -7.23 -13.27 -16.18
N GLY A 168 -6.15 -12.97 -16.92
CA GLY A 168 -6.12 -11.82 -17.83
C GLY A 168 -7.19 -11.88 -18.94
N GLU A 169 -7.48 -13.07 -19.45
CA GLU A 169 -8.52 -13.29 -20.48
C GLU A 169 -9.94 -13.10 -19.93
N LEU A 170 -10.10 -13.20 -18.62
CA LEU A 170 -11.38 -13.12 -17.91
C LEU A 170 -11.58 -11.77 -17.23
N ALA A 171 -10.52 -11.01 -17.00
CA ALA A 171 -10.50 -9.85 -16.12
C ALA A 171 -11.51 -8.77 -16.55
N ALA A 172 -11.57 -8.45 -17.85
CA ALA A 172 -12.50 -7.45 -18.37
C ALA A 172 -13.97 -7.89 -18.23
N GLU A 173 -14.29 -9.15 -18.52
CA GLU A 173 -15.65 -9.67 -18.36
C GLU A 173 -16.03 -9.73 -16.88
N ALA A 174 -15.16 -10.28 -16.04
CA ALA A 174 -15.35 -10.33 -14.59
C ALA A 174 -15.63 -8.94 -14.00
N ALA A 175 -14.92 -7.90 -14.47
CA ALA A 175 -15.11 -6.52 -14.02
C ALA A 175 -16.49 -5.92 -14.34
N SER A 176 -17.18 -6.46 -15.34
CA SER A 176 -18.54 -6.06 -15.72
C SER A 176 -19.64 -6.82 -14.98
N MET A 177 -19.28 -7.88 -14.24
CA MET A 177 -20.23 -8.68 -13.49
C MET A 177 -20.57 -8.02 -12.15
N PRO A 178 -21.77 -8.28 -11.59
CA PRO A 178 -22.10 -7.84 -10.26
C PRO A 178 -21.12 -8.43 -9.23
N VAL A 179 -20.70 -7.60 -8.27
CA VAL A 179 -19.89 -8.06 -7.15
C VAL A 179 -20.75 -8.96 -6.26
N PRO A 180 -20.29 -10.18 -5.91
CA PRO A 180 -21.00 -11.03 -4.97
C PRO A 180 -21.21 -10.34 -3.61
N GLU A 181 -22.43 -10.40 -3.07
CA GLU A 181 -22.75 -9.82 -1.76
C GLU A 181 -21.98 -10.48 -0.61
N SER A 182 -21.66 -11.76 -0.76
CA SER A 182 -20.85 -12.53 0.18
C SER A 182 -19.96 -13.51 -0.58
N VAL A 183 -18.83 -13.86 0.04
CA VAL A 183 -17.92 -14.88 -0.48
C VAL A 183 -17.48 -15.76 0.67
N VAL A 184 -17.16 -17.01 0.35
CA VAL A 184 -16.60 -17.94 1.32
C VAL A 184 -15.07 -17.82 1.29
N LEU A 185 -14.51 -17.47 2.44
CA LEU A 185 -13.07 -17.49 2.66
C LEU A 185 -12.60 -18.91 2.93
N LYS A 186 -11.38 -19.24 2.50
CA LYS A 186 -10.75 -20.51 2.86
C LYS A 186 -10.65 -20.68 4.38
N ARG A 187 -10.78 -21.89 4.90
CA ARG A 187 -10.47 -22.16 6.31
C ARG A 187 -8.96 -22.39 6.48
N PRO A 188 -8.41 -22.24 7.69
CA PRO A 188 -6.99 -22.49 7.93
C PRO A 188 -6.45 -23.82 7.41
N GLY A 189 -7.25 -24.90 7.49
CA GLY A 189 -6.87 -26.21 6.96
C GLY A 189 -6.84 -26.30 5.42
N GLU A 190 -7.33 -25.28 4.71
CA GLU A 190 -7.34 -25.20 3.24
C GLU A 190 -6.23 -24.29 2.71
N PHE A 191 -5.45 -23.65 3.60
CA PHE A 191 -4.35 -22.79 3.20
C PHE A 191 -3.22 -23.59 2.58
N LYS A 192 -2.69 -23.08 1.46
CA LYS A 192 -1.55 -23.65 0.75
C LYS A 192 -0.29 -22.81 0.92
N LEU A 193 -0.46 -21.51 1.15
CA LEU A 193 0.57 -20.49 1.24
C LEU A 193 0.63 -19.87 2.63
N ILE A 194 -0.52 -19.45 3.20
CA ILE A 194 -0.55 -18.87 4.55
C ILE A 194 -0.06 -19.91 5.57
N GLY A 195 0.88 -19.50 6.43
CA GLY A 195 1.50 -20.39 7.44
C GLY A 195 2.74 -21.13 6.94
N THR A 196 3.11 -21.00 5.66
CA THR A 196 4.36 -21.58 5.12
C THR A 196 5.55 -20.62 5.27
N PRO A 197 6.79 -21.14 5.30
CA PRO A 197 8.01 -20.31 5.28
C PRO A 197 8.33 -19.82 3.85
N ALA A 198 7.40 -19.07 3.25
CA ALA A 198 7.55 -18.56 1.89
C ALA A 198 8.80 -17.66 1.75
N LYS A 199 9.51 -17.79 0.62
CA LYS A 199 10.65 -16.90 0.32
C LYS A 199 10.16 -15.47 0.17
N ARG A 200 10.87 -14.55 0.83
CA ARG A 200 10.54 -13.13 0.86
C ARG A 200 10.66 -12.49 -0.53
N LEU A 201 9.63 -11.75 -0.92
CA LEU A 201 9.58 -11.06 -2.22
C LEU A 201 10.59 -9.90 -2.32
N ASP A 202 10.92 -9.29 -1.17
CA ASP A 202 11.80 -8.13 -1.07
C ASP A 202 13.29 -8.50 -0.94
N THR A 203 13.62 -9.77 -0.64
CA THR A 203 15.00 -10.20 -0.40
C THR A 203 15.95 -9.90 -1.55
N PRO A 204 15.65 -10.21 -2.84
CA PRO A 204 16.60 -9.99 -3.93
C PRO A 204 17.12 -8.55 -4.00
N SER A 205 16.21 -7.56 -3.88
CA SER A 205 16.58 -6.13 -3.91
C SER A 205 17.42 -5.69 -2.71
N LYS A 206 17.20 -6.31 -1.55
CA LYS A 206 17.91 -5.98 -0.30
C LYS A 206 19.31 -6.54 -0.26
N VAL A 207 19.54 -7.72 -0.84
CA VAL A 207 20.85 -8.38 -0.82
C VAL A 207 21.78 -7.95 -1.96
N ASN A 208 21.24 -7.30 -3.01
CA ASN A 208 22.03 -6.82 -4.15
C ASN A 208 22.20 -5.28 -4.18
N GLY A 209 21.73 -4.57 -3.15
CA GLY A 209 21.87 -3.11 -3.04
C GLY A 209 20.97 -2.28 -3.97
N THR A 210 19.99 -2.90 -4.65
CA THR A 210 19.06 -2.18 -5.54
C THR A 210 17.81 -1.65 -4.81
N ALA A 211 17.57 -2.06 -3.57
CA ALA A 211 16.50 -1.50 -2.74
C ALA A 211 16.73 -0.01 -2.47
N VAL A 212 15.72 0.82 -2.77
CA VAL A 212 15.73 2.26 -2.52
C VAL A 212 15.01 2.55 -1.21
N TYR A 213 15.71 3.14 -0.25
CA TYR A 213 15.16 3.62 1.01
C TYR A 213 14.94 5.14 0.97
N GLY A 214 14.27 5.68 1.99
CA GLY A 214 13.98 7.12 2.06
C GLY A 214 15.23 8.01 1.96
N ILE A 215 16.38 7.56 2.48
CA ILE A 215 17.66 8.30 2.40
C ILE A 215 18.27 8.28 0.98
N ASP A 216 17.89 7.32 0.16
CA ASP A 216 18.38 7.16 -1.22
C ASP A 216 17.56 8.02 -2.21
N ALA A 217 16.36 8.47 -1.79
CA ALA A 217 15.50 9.32 -2.60
C ALA A 217 16.17 10.67 -2.88
N ARG A 218 16.59 10.88 -4.13
CA ARG A 218 17.25 12.12 -4.59
C ARG A 218 16.60 12.68 -5.85
N PRO A 219 15.42 13.33 -5.76
CA PRO A 219 14.81 13.96 -6.91
C PRO A 219 15.71 15.07 -7.47
N PRO A 220 15.63 15.38 -8.78
CA PRO A 220 16.41 16.43 -9.40
C PRO A 220 16.27 17.76 -8.64
N GLY A 221 17.40 18.38 -8.31
CA GLY A 221 17.43 19.67 -7.61
C GLY A 221 17.18 19.62 -6.10
N VAL A 222 17.02 18.44 -5.49
CA VAL A 222 16.82 18.28 -4.04
C VAL A 222 17.90 19.01 -3.23
N LYS A 223 17.50 19.63 -2.12
CA LYS A 223 18.39 20.27 -1.15
C LYS A 223 18.45 19.43 0.11
N ILE A 224 19.52 19.61 0.89
CA ILE A 224 19.73 18.89 2.15
C ILE A 224 19.52 19.87 3.29
N ALA A 225 18.68 19.47 4.25
CA ALA A 225 18.47 20.20 5.49
C ALA A 225 19.12 19.45 6.66
N THR A 226 19.67 20.19 7.61
CA THR A 226 20.04 19.71 8.94
C THR A 226 19.51 20.72 9.95
N LEU A 227 19.25 20.31 11.20
CA LEU A 227 18.67 21.19 12.21
C LEU A 227 19.36 21.04 13.56
N ALA A 228 19.24 22.10 14.36
CA ALA A 228 19.47 22.09 15.80
C ALA A 228 18.11 22.31 16.46
N GLN A 229 17.76 21.44 17.40
CA GLN A 229 16.54 21.54 18.19
C GLN A 229 16.92 21.97 19.61
N SER A 230 15.97 22.62 20.30
CA SER A 230 16.08 22.94 21.71
C SER A 230 16.53 21.70 22.50
N PRO A 231 17.57 21.81 23.34
CA PRO A 231 18.02 20.68 24.15
C PRO A 231 17.03 20.35 25.29
N VAL A 232 16.12 21.28 25.62
CA VAL A 232 15.12 21.12 26.68
C VAL A 232 13.74 20.91 26.07
N PHE A 233 13.02 19.90 26.57
CA PHE A 233 11.65 19.59 26.17
C PHE A 233 10.72 20.76 26.52
N GLY A 234 9.98 21.26 25.54
CA GLY A 234 9.14 22.45 25.69
C GLY A 234 9.90 23.77 25.54
N GLY A 235 11.23 23.74 25.44
CA GLY A 235 12.05 24.90 25.15
C GLY A 235 11.85 25.42 23.72
N ARG A 236 12.19 26.69 23.53
CA ARG A 236 11.92 27.46 22.31
C ARG A 236 13.15 28.19 21.81
N VAL A 237 13.15 28.54 20.53
CA VAL A 237 14.14 29.47 19.98
C VAL A 237 13.85 30.86 20.54
N LYS A 238 14.74 31.39 21.38
CA LYS A 238 14.66 32.77 21.88
C LYS A 238 15.16 33.74 20.82
N SER A 239 16.39 33.52 20.34
CA SER A 239 17.03 34.35 19.33
C SER A 239 17.97 33.53 18.45
N VAL A 240 18.23 34.01 17.22
CA VAL A 240 19.17 33.40 16.27
C VAL A 240 19.94 34.51 15.57
N ASP A 241 21.26 34.49 15.66
CA ASP A 241 22.13 35.20 14.70
C ASP A 241 22.55 34.20 13.61
N ASP A 242 22.06 34.47 12.40
CA ASP A 242 22.27 33.64 11.22
C ASP A 242 23.24 34.26 10.19
N SER A 243 23.87 35.38 10.53
CA SER A 243 24.73 36.15 9.62
C SER A 243 25.89 35.31 9.07
N LYS A 244 26.62 34.61 9.95
CA LYS A 244 27.73 33.73 9.57
C LYS A 244 27.25 32.51 8.79
N ALA A 245 26.09 31.95 9.14
CA ALA A 245 25.51 30.82 8.43
C ALA A 245 25.13 31.17 6.99
N LYS A 246 24.53 32.34 6.77
CA LYS A 246 24.19 32.87 5.42
C LYS A 246 25.42 33.13 4.55
N ALA A 247 26.56 33.44 5.16
CA ALA A 247 27.82 33.64 4.44
C ALA A 247 28.48 32.31 3.98
N VAL A 248 28.04 31.16 4.49
CA VAL A 248 28.57 29.86 4.07
C VAL A 248 28.12 29.55 2.64
N LYS A 249 29.07 29.36 1.72
CA LYS A 249 28.79 28.99 0.33
C LYS A 249 27.87 27.75 0.27
N ALA A 250 26.88 27.82 -0.61
CA ALA A 250 25.86 26.79 -0.85
C ALA A 250 24.81 26.62 0.27
N VAL A 251 24.85 27.42 1.35
CA VAL A 251 23.68 27.63 2.21
C VAL A 251 22.64 28.42 1.41
N ARG A 252 21.39 27.97 1.47
CA ARG A 252 20.26 28.52 0.70
C ARG A 252 19.23 29.17 1.58
N GLN A 253 18.98 28.59 2.75
CA GLN A 253 17.94 29.08 3.65
C GLN A 253 18.25 28.69 5.09
N ILE A 254 17.87 29.58 6.00
CA ILE A 254 17.78 29.31 7.43
C ILE A 254 16.30 29.37 7.78
N VAL A 255 15.78 28.32 8.40
CA VAL A 255 14.37 28.20 8.77
C VAL A 255 14.30 28.16 10.29
N ARG A 256 13.68 29.18 10.88
CA ARG A 256 13.37 29.20 12.32
C ARG A 256 12.01 28.55 12.55
N LEU A 257 11.98 27.56 13.42
CA LEU A 257 10.79 26.93 13.97
C LEU A 257 10.64 27.36 15.44
N ASP A 258 9.56 26.96 16.10
CA ASP A 258 9.30 27.33 17.49
C ASP A 258 10.37 26.78 18.43
N ASP A 259 10.79 25.53 18.23
CA ASP A 259 11.73 24.78 19.07
C ASP A 259 13.00 24.34 18.33
N ALA A 260 13.20 24.77 17.08
CA ALA A 260 14.34 24.36 16.27
C ALA A 260 14.77 25.42 15.24
N VAL A 261 16.00 25.30 14.76
CA VAL A 261 16.53 26.07 13.62
C VAL A 261 17.12 25.09 12.61
N ALA A 262 16.63 25.13 11.37
CA ALA A 262 17.10 24.30 10.27
C ALA A 262 17.91 25.11 9.25
N VAL A 263 18.96 24.50 8.71
CA VAL A 263 19.80 25.03 7.63
C VAL A 263 19.62 24.17 6.40
N VAL A 264 19.13 24.78 5.32
CA VAL A 264 18.95 24.16 4.00
C VAL A 264 20.10 24.57 3.09
N ALA A 265 20.75 23.60 2.46
CA ALA A 265 21.89 23.82 1.58
C ALA A 265 21.89 22.87 0.37
N ASP A 266 22.76 23.14 -0.61
CA ASP A 266 22.88 22.27 -1.79
C ASP A 266 23.41 20.87 -1.47
N HIS A 267 24.16 20.73 -0.37
CA HIS A 267 24.72 19.45 0.07
C HIS A 267 24.94 19.42 1.59
N MET A 268 25.04 18.21 2.15
CA MET A 268 25.16 17.96 3.59
C MET A 268 26.32 18.70 4.24
N GLY A 269 27.47 18.78 3.55
CA GLY A 269 28.65 19.50 4.06
C GLY A 269 28.38 21.01 4.28
N ALA A 270 27.66 21.67 3.37
CA ALA A 270 27.31 23.08 3.53
C ALA A 270 26.22 23.25 4.59
N ALA A 271 25.23 22.35 4.63
CA ALA A 271 24.17 22.36 5.65
C ALA A 271 24.77 22.28 7.07
N LYS A 272 25.69 21.33 7.30
CA LYS A 272 26.37 21.17 8.60
C LYS A 272 27.26 22.36 8.97
N LYS A 273 28.01 22.92 8.00
CA LYS A 273 28.82 24.11 8.23
C LYS A 273 27.98 25.34 8.57
N GLY A 274 26.86 25.53 7.86
CA GLY A 274 25.92 26.60 8.14
C GLY A 274 25.29 26.43 9.52
N LEU A 275 24.87 25.21 9.90
CA LEU A 275 24.31 24.94 11.22
C LEU A 275 25.31 25.25 12.35
N ALA A 276 26.57 24.81 12.20
CA ALA A 276 27.63 25.09 13.16
C ALA A 276 28.00 26.58 13.27
N ALA A 277 27.64 27.40 12.28
CA ALA A 277 27.89 28.84 12.25
C ALA A 277 26.74 29.66 12.82
N LEU A 278 25.59 29.04 13.13
CA LEU A 278 24.50 29.71 13.83
C LEU A 278 24.89 30.00 15.27
N VAL A 279 24.49 31.16 15.78
CA VAL A 279 24.46 31.44 17.21
C VAL A 279 23.01 31.42 17.63
N ILE A 280 22.61 30.41 18.40
CA ILE A 280 21.23 30.19 18.82
C ILE A 280 21.16 30.38 20.33
N GLU A 281 20.26 31.24 20.78
CA GLU A 281 19.84 31.28 22.18
C GLU A 281 18.53 30.52 22.31
N TRP A 282 18.52 29.59 23.25
CA TRP A 282 17.32 28.86 23.65
C TRP A 282 16.67 29.54 24.84
N ASP A 283 15.35 29.49 24.89
CA ASP A 283 14.56 29.69 26.10
C ASP A 283 14.12 28.30 26.54
N ASP A 284 14.71 27.79 27.61
CA ASP A 284 14.47 26.42 28.06
C ASP A 284 13.03 26.21 28.58
N GLY A 285 12.27 27.29 28.78
CA GLY A 285 10.94 27.25 29.37
C GLY A 285 10.98 27.20 30.91
N PRO A 286 9.80 27.09 31.57
CA PRO A 286 9.67 26.96 33.02
C PRO A 286 10.09 25.58 33.55
#